data_AF-F7SBU4-F1
#
_entry.id   AF-F7SBU4-F1
#
_cell.length_a   1.000
_cell.length_b   1.000
_cell.length_c   1.000
_cell.angle_alpha   90.00
_cell.angle_beta   90.00
_cell.angle_gamma   90.00
#
_symmetry.space_group_name_H-M   'P 1'
#
loop_
_entity.id
_entity.type
_entity.pdbx_description
1 polymer ?
#
loop_
_entity_poly.entity_id
_entity_poly.type
_entity_poly.pdbx_seq_one_letter_code
_entity_poly.pdbx_strand_id
1 'polypeptide(L)'
;MALDPPDGLLLDITGCAHLFGGEAQLCARIGAMLPSALVAIGATAAAARARARHGMTAGTRLDALPVTALGLDAPVARRLHRLGIRRIDALARLSRGEIRAGFGEDLLLRLDRLHGRVAEPLHFLPPPAAWREAESHHDPLLTAEQLRAALARLVIRLCDRLEAAECGLTVLRVRFRRVDARVIGETIGFAAPARDAPHICRLLAELLNRVDPGFGVEGLEIEGEVASLPAGQPELGGAVRPDHARTF
;
A
#
# COMPACT_ATOMS: atom_id res chain seq x y z
N MET A 1 4.19 -4.25 -1.34
CA MET A 1 4.86 -4.69 -0.09
C MET A 1 3.98 -5.75 0.58
N ALA A 2 4.54 -6.69 1.32
CA ALA A 2 3.81 -7.70 2.09
C ALA A 2 4.02 -7.47 3.59
N LEU A 3 3.00 -7.77 4.41
CA LEU A 3 3.12 -7.70 5.87
C LEU A 3 3.89 -8.92 6.38
N ASP A 4 4.80 -8.71 7.34
CA ASP A 4 5.56 -9.78 8.02
C ASP A 4 5.40 -9.65 9.55
N PRO A 5 4.29 -10.18 10.12
CA PRO A 5 4.00 -10.04 11.54
C PRO A 5 5.14 -10.55 12.46
N PRO A 6 5.25 -10.04 13.70
CA PRO A 6 4.42 -8.97 14.27
C PRO A 6 4.79 -7.57 13.75
N ASP A 7 6.07 -7.29 13.52
CA ASP A 7 6.59 -5.93 13.29
C ASP A 7 7.52 -5.85 12.07
N GLY A 8 7.07 -6.34 10.92
CA GLY A 8 7.89 -6.45 9.72
C GLY A 8 7.15 -6.14 8.42
N LEU A 9 7.92 -5.69 7.43
CA LEU A 9 7.47 -5.51 6.06
C LEU A 9 8.47 -6.18 5.11
N LEU A 10 7.95 -6.87 4.11
CA LEU A 10 8.73 -7.47 3.03
C LEU A 10 8.49 -6.70 1.73
N LEU A 11 9.59 -6.35 1.08
CA LEU A 11 9.60 -5.65 -0.21
C LEU A 11 10.25 -6.56 -1.24
N ASP A 12 9.56 -6.78 -2.36
CA ASP A 12 10.21 -7.30 -3.56
C ASP A 12 10.88 -6.13 -4.27
N ILE A 13 12.21 -6.20 -4.39
CA ILE A 13 13.04 -5.17 -5.01
C ILE A 13 13.60 -5.63 -6.36
N THR A 14 13.10 -6.76 -6.88
CA THR A 14 13.52 -7.35 -8.15
C THR A 14 13.41 -6.30 -9.26
N GLY A 15 14.53 -6.05 -9.95
CA GLY A 15 14.57 -5.12 -11.08
C GLY A 15 14.52 -3.64 -10.72
N CYS A 16 14.33 -3.21 -9.47
CA CYS A 16 14.19 -1.79 -9.13
C CYS A 16 15.36 -1.20 -8.33
N ALA A 17 16.24 -2.02 -7.75
CA ALA A 17 17.37 -1.53 -6.94
C ALA A 17 18.28 -0.53 -7.69
N HIS A 18 18.43 -0.66 -9.01
CA HIS A 18 19.24 0.23 -9.84
C HIS A 18 18.71 1.69 -9.87
N LEU A 19 17.39 1.87 -9.73
CA LEU A 19 16.75 3.20 -9.64
C LEU A 19 17.15 3.97 -8.37
N PHE A 20 17.73 3.25 -7.39
CA PHE A 20 18.15 3.79 -6.11
C PHE A 20 19.67 3.78 -5.93
N GLY A 21 20.44 3.56 -6.99
CA GLY A 21 21.91 3.45 -6.90
C GLY A 21 22.40 2.11 -6.35
N GLY A 22 21.55 1.07 -6.39
CA GLY A 22 21.85 -0.28 -5.94
C GLY A 22 21.31 -0.61 -4.54
N GLU A 23 21.45 -1.88 -4.16
CA GLU A 23 20.88 -2.46 -2.92
C GLU A 23 21.37 -1.75 -1.65
N ALA A 24 22.66 -1.41 -1.58
CA ALA A 24 23.24 -0.74 -0.41
C ALA A 24 22.66 0.67 -0.19
N GLN A 25 22.51 1.44 -1.27
CA GLN A 25 21.92 2.79 -1.21
C GLN A 25 20.43 2.73 -0.88
N LEU A 26 19.71 1.73 -1.43
CA LEU A 26 18.31 1.49 -1.08
C LEU A 26 18.14 1.20 0.42
N CYS A 27 18.95 0.31 0.99
CA CYS A 27 18.95 0.03 2.43
C CYS A 27 19.23 1.27 3.27
N ALA A 28 20.26 2.05 2.91
CA ALA A 28 20.63 3.26 3.63
C ALA A 28 19.50 4.30 3.60
N ARG A 29 18.85 4.48 2.44
CA ARG A 29 17.72 5.39 2.28
C ARG A 29 16.50 4.96 3.11
N ILE A 30 16.18 3.66 3.14
CA ILE A 30 15.09 3.14 3.98
C ILE A 30 15.44 3.33 5.47
N GLY A 31 16.68 3.01 5.88
CA GLY A 31 17.14 3.21 7.25
C GLY A 31 17.10 4.68 7.71
N ALA A 32 17.38 5.63 6.81
CA ALA A 32 17.24 7.05 7.10
C ALA A 32 15.77 7.48 7.27
N MET A 33 14.85 6.90 6.49
CA MET A 33 13.41 7.16 6.60
C MET A 33 12.78 6.51 7.84
N LEU A 34 13.30 5.35 8.26
CA LEU A 34 12.80 4.53 9.36
C LEU A 34 13.95 4.19 10.32
N PRO A 35 14.41 5.15 11.14
CA PRO A 35 15.62 5.00 11.96
C PRO A 35 15.53 3.89 13.02
N SER A 36 14.33 3.50 13.41
CA SER A 36 14.08 2.39 14.35
C SER A 36 13.95 1.02 13.67
N ALA A 37 13.93 0.95 12.34
CA ALA A 37 13.75 -0.29 11.61
C ALA A 37 15.08 -0.99 11.32
N LEU A 38 15.11 -2.31 11.49
CA LEU A 38 16.21 -3.15 11.01
C LEU A 38 15.99 -3.48 9.53
N VAL A 39 16.90 -3.03 8.68
CA VAL A 39 16.79 -3.18 7.22
C VAL A 39 17.85 -4.16 6.74
N ALA A 40 17.43 -5.19 6.01
CA ALA A 40 18.34 -6.14 5.37
C ALA A 40 17.78 -6.65 4.04
N ILE A 41 18.68 -7.00 3.13
CA ILE A 41 18.36 -7.65 1.85
C ILE A 41 18.82 -9.09 1.88
N GLY A 42 18.03 -9.97 1.28
CA GLY A 42 18.35 -11.38 1.09
C GLY A 42 17.80 -11.88 -0.23
N ALA A 43 18.41 -12.95 -0.76
CA ALA A 43 17.99 -13.60 -2.01
C ALA A 43 16.59 -14.25 -1.92
N THR A 44 16.06 -14.42 -0.71
CA THR A 44 14.69 -14.89 -0.45
C THR A 44 14.07 -14.07 0.67
N ALA A 45 12.73 -14.09 0.76
CA ALA A 45 11.99 -13.47 1.85
C ALA A 45 12.45 -13.97 3.23
N ALA A 46 12.58 -15.28 3.39
CA ALA A 46 13.08 -15.90 4.60
C ALA A 46 14.51 -15.45 4.95
N ALA A 47 15.41 -15.33 3.97
CA ALA A 47 16.77 -14.84 4.19
C ALA A 47 16.80 -13.36 4.59
N ALA A 48 16.01 -12.50 3.93
CA ALA A 48 15.90 -11.08 4.26
C ALA A 48 15.37 -10.89 5.69
N ARG A 49 14.28 -11.59 6.03
CA ARG A 49 13.69 -11.61 7.38
C ARG A 49 14.70 -12.06 8.44
N ALA A 50 15.38 -13.17 8.19
CA ALA A 50 16.36 -13.75 9.09
C ALA A 50 17.53 -12.78 9.34
N ARG A 51 18.02 -12.11 8.30
CA ARG A 51 19.08 -11.09 8.43
C ARG A 51 18.61 -9.88 9.23
N ALA A 52 17.45 -9.31 8.87
CA ALA A 52 16.93 -8.10 9.51
C ALA A 52 16.72 -8.32 11.01
N ARG A 53 16.00 -9.40 11.40
CA ARG A 53 15.68 -9.68 12.81
C ARG A 53 16.89 -10.05 13.67
N HIS A 54 17.99 -10.49 13.05
CA HIS A 54 19.25 -10.82 13.73
C HIS A 54 20.33 -9.75 13.53
N GLY A 55 19.96 -8.55 13.05
CA GLY A 55 20.88 -7.42 12.91
C GLY A 55 22.07 -7.68 11.98
N MET A 56 21.93 -8.56 11.00
CA MET A 56 23.00 -8.92 10.09
C MET A 56 23.14 -7.95 8.93
N THR A 57 24.38 -7.68 8.54
CA THR A 57 24.70 -6.95 7.32
C THR A 57 24.57 -7.85 6.07
N ALA A 58 24.55 -7.23 4.89
CA ALA A 58 24.64 -7.95 3.63
C ALA A 58 25.95 -8.75 3.56
N GLY A 59 25.89 -9.98 3.03
CA GLY A 59 27.07 -10.85 2.87
C GLY A 59 27.39 -11.78 4.05
N THR A 60 26.78 -11.60 5.24
CA THR A 60 26.98 -12.58 6.32
C THR A 60 26.39 -13.94 5.93
N ARG A 61 27.06 -15.04 6.29
CA ARG A 61 26.61 -16.40 5.95
C ARG A 61 25.33 -16.74 6.68
N LEU A 62 24.26 -17.09 5.95
CA LEU A 62 22.98 -17.49 6.54
C LEU A 62 23.12 -18.72 7.45
N ASP A 63 24.00 -19.66 7.11
CA ASP A 63 24.21 -20.86 7.91
C ASP A 63 24.77 -20.56 9.31
N ALA A 64 25.38 -19.38 9.49
CA ALA A 64 25.91 -18.97 10.78
C ALA A 64 24.85 -18.45 11.75
N LEU A 65 23.62 -18.26 11.28
CA LEU A 65 22.53 -17.78 12.10
C LEU A 65 22.07 -18.85 13.10
N PRO A 66 21.50 -18.42 14.26
CA PRO A 66 20.84 -19.34 15.15
C PRO A 66 19.61 -19.96 14.48
N VAL A 67 19.20 -21.16 14.92
CA VAL A 67 17.99 -21.83 14.40
C VAL A 67 16.71 -21.03 14.61
N THR A 68 16.70 -20.10 15.58
CA THR A 68 15.59 -19.16 15.80
C THR A 68 15.38 -18.20 14.63
N ALA A 69 16.37 -18.00 13.76
CA ALA A 69 16.24 -17.19 12.55
C ALA A 69 15.29 -17.81 11.50
N LEU A 70 14.96 -19.10 11.63
CA LEU A 70 13.95 -19.77 10.81
C LEU A 70 12.50 -19.41 11.20
N GLY A 71 12.31 -18.60 12.26
CA GLY A 71 10.98 -18.21 12.75
C GLY A 71 10.21 -19.36 13.37
N LEU A 72 10.91 -20.26 14.08
CA LEU A 72 10.35 -21.49 14.66
C LEU A 72 9.48 -21.21 15.88
N ASP A 73 8.50 -22.08 16.10
CA ASP A 73 7.76 -22.11 17.36
C ASP A 73 8.70 -22.42 18.54
N ALA A 74 8.44 -21.77 19.68
CA ALA A 74 9.26 -21.89 20.89
C ALA A 74 9.52 -23.34 21.35
N PRO A 75 8.57 -24.30 21.27
CA PRO A 75 8.83 -25.71 21.59
C PRO A 75 9.87 -26.36 20.67
N VAL A 76 9.82 -26.09 19.37
CA VAL A 76 10.72 -26.67 18.36
C VAL A 76 12.14 -26.12 18.55
N ALA A 77 12.27 -24.80 18.71
CA ALA A 77 13.57 -24.16 18.99
C ALA A 77 14.22 -24.71 20.29
N ARG A 78 13.43 -24.86 21.36
CA ARG A 78 13.93 -25.44 22.63
C ARG A 78 14.39 -26.89 22.47
N ARG A 79 13.67 -27.69 21.68
CA ARG A 79 14.05 -29.08 21.41
C ARG A 79 15.37 -29.16 20.63
N LEU A 80 15.55 -28.34 19.59
CA LEU A 80 16.82 -28.23 18.85
C LEU A 80 17.97 -27.86 19.78
N HIS A 81 17.78 -26.86 20.65
CA HIS A 81 18.80 -26.45 21.62
C HIS A 81 19.18 -27.56 22.62
N ARG A 82 18.21 -28.36 23.10
CA ARG A 82 18.49 -29.51 23.99
C ARG A 82 19.33 -30.59 23.31
N LEU A 83 19.23 -30.71 21.99
CA LEU A 83 20.02 -31.63 21.17
C LEU A 83 21.35 -31.03 20.71
N GLY A 84 21.71 -29.84 21.21
CA GLY A 84 22.95 -29.15 20.84
C GLY A 84 22.91 -28.40 19.50
N ILE A 85 21.77 -28.43 18.80
CA ILE A 85 21.60 -27.79 17.49
C ILE A 85 21.15 -26.35 17.71
N ARG A 86 22.13 -25.42 17.72
CA ARG A 86 21.87 -24.00 17.96
C ARG A 86 21.90 -23.14 16.71
N ARG A 87 22.54 -23.62 15.65
CA ARG A 87 22.80 -22.88 14.41
C ARG A 87 22.33 -23.62 13.18
N ILE A 88 22.09 -22.88 12.11
CA ILE A 88 21.58 -23.41 10.85
C ILE A 88 22.61 -24.33 10.18
N ASP A 89 23.91 -24.05 10.29
CA ASP A 89 24.99 -24.92 9.84
C ASP A 89 24.97 -26.30 10.53
N ALA A 90 24.72 -26.34 11.83
CA ALA A 90 24.58 -27.58 12.59
C ALA A 90 23.30 -28.34 12.20
N LEU A 91 22.19 -27.63 11.97
CA LEU A 91 20.95 -28.22 11.47
C LEU A 91 21.12 -28.81 10.07
N ALA A 92 21.86 -28.12 9.19
CA ALA A 92 22.11 -28.53 7.81
C ALA A 92 23.00 -29.78 7.69
N ARG A 93 23.65 -30.22 8.78
CA ARG A 93 24.38 -31.50 8.83
C ARG A 93 23.44 -32.70 8.98
N LEU A 94 22.22 -32.49 9.48
CA LEU A 94 21.22 -33.55 9.54
C LEU A 94 20.71 -33.83 8.12
N SER A 95 20.46 -35.09 7.83
CA SER A 95 19.74 -35.48 6.63
C SER A 95 18.31 -34.92 6.66
N ARG A 96 17.74 -34.70 5.48
CA ARG A 96 16.36 -34.24 5.34
C ARG A 96 15.37 -35.21 5.99
N GLY A 97 15.66 -36.52 5.95
CA GLY A 97 14.88 -37.56 6.61
C GLY A 97 14.90 -37.43 8.13
N GLU A 98 16.06 -37.17 8.73
CA GLU A 98 16.19 -36.92 10.17
C GLU A 98 15.45 -35.65 10.61
N ILE A 99 15.51 -34.58 9.81
CA ILE A 99 14.77 -33.34 10.09
C ILE A 99 13.27 -33.62 10.07
N ARG A 100 12.76 -34.30 9.03
CA ARG A 100 11.35 -34.61 8.88
C ARG A 100 10.83 -35.54 9.98
N ALA A 101 11.55 -36.63 10.27
CA ALA A 101 11.16 -37.59 11.31
C ALA A 101 11.28 -37.00 12.72
N GLY A 102 12.30 -36.18 12.96
CA GLY A 102 12.56 -35.59 14.26
C GLY A 102 11.66 -34.40 14.57
N PHE A 103 11.46 -33.49 13.63
CA PHE A 103 10.90 -32.15 13.88
C PHE A 103 9.72 -31.80 12.98
N GLY A 104 9.38 -32.65 12.01
CA GLY A 104 8.26 -32.44 11.10
C GLY A 104 8.61 -31.64 9.86
N GLU A 105 7.59 -31.49 9.00
CA GLU A 105 7.74 -30.88 7.68
C GLU A 105 7.97 -29.37 7.74
N ASP A 106 7.41 -28.68 8.74
CA ASP A 106 7.51 -27.23 8.87
C ASP A 106 8.95 -26.74 9.04
N LEU A 107 9.76 -27.44 9.87
CA LEU A 107 11.17 -27.09 10.04
C LEU A 107 11.94 -27.26 8.72
N LEU A 108 11.68 -28.35 7.99
CA LEU A 108 12.32 -28.62 6.70
C LEU A 108 11.93 -27.56 5.66
N LEU A 109 10.65 -27.21 5.59
CA LEU A 109 10.12 -26.19 4.69
C LEU A 109 10.74 -24.81 4.97
N ARG A 110 10.88 -24.42 6.23
CA ARG A 110 11.52 -23.15 6.62
C ARG A 110 13.00 -23.11 6.25
N LEU A 111 13.71 -24.21 6.45
CA LEU A 111 15.11 -24.35 6.01
C LEU A 111 15.22 -24.23 4.48
N ASP A 112 14.31 -24.85 3.74
CA ASP A 112 14.30 -24.80 2.29
C ASP A 112 13.95 -23.40 1.74
N ARG A 113 13.01 -22.69 2.38
CA ARG A 113 12.70 -21.29 2.06
C ARG A 113 13.87 -20.35 2.34
N LEU A 114 14.57 -20.57 3.46
CA LEU A 114 15.77 -19.80 3.79
C LEU A 114 16.84 -19.94 2.69
N HIS A 115 17.09 -21.17 2.22
CA HIS A 115 18.07 -21.46 1.18
C HIS A 115 17.55 -21.28 -0.25
N GLY A 116 16.28 -20.91 -0.44
CA GLY A 116 15.68 -20.69 -1.76
C GLY A 116 15.39 -21.96 -2.57
N ARG A 117 15.38 -23.14 -1.93
CA ARG A 117 14.96 -24.39 -2.57
C ARG A 117 13.45 -24.44 -2.81
N VAL A 118 12.70 -23.76 -1.96
CA VAL A 118 11.24 -23.62 -2.07
C VAL A 118 10.88 -22.15 -1.94
N ALA A 119 10.08 -21.63 -2.87
CA ALA A 119 9.60 -20.26 -2.79
C ALA A 119 8.63 -20.07 -1.60
N GLU A 120 8.73 -18.92 -0.93
CA GLU A 120 7.75 -18.50 0.07
C GLU A 120 6.66 -17.68 -0.61
N PRO A 121 5.37 -18.08 -0.53
CA PRO A 121 4.29 -17.28 -1.11
C PRO A 121 4.11 -16.00 -0.29
N LEU A 122 4.29 -14.84 -0.92
CA LEU A 122 4.08 -13.54 -0.31
C LEU A 122 2.74 -12.95 -0.75
N HIS A 123 1.95 -12.52 0.22
CA HIS A 123 0.70 -11.80 -0.03
C HIS A 123 0.99 -10.31 -0.04
N PHE A 124 1.23 -9.78 -1.25
CA PHE A 124 1.46 -8.35 -1.42
C PHE A 124 0.16 -7.57 -1.23
N LEU A 125 0.23 -6.51 -0.44
CA LEU A 125 -0.81 -5.50 -0.40
C LEU A 125 -0.91 -4.86 -1.78
N PRO A 126 -2.14 -4.63 -2.28
CA PRO A 126 -2.33 -3.93 -3.53
C PRO A 126 -1.68 -2.54 -3.44
N PRO A 127 -1.15 -2.00 -4.55
CA PRO A 127 -0.72 -0.62 -4.56
C PRO A 127 -1.89 0.29 -4.18
N PRO A 128 -1.63 1.47 -3.59
CA PRO A 128 -2.67 2.48 -3.41
C PRO A 128 -3.35 2.74 -4.75
N ALA A 129 -4.66 2.97 -4.73
CA ALA A 129 -5.41 3.31 -5.93
C ALA A 129 -4.74 4.47 -6.67
N ALA A 130 -4.59 4.31 -7.99
CA ALA A 130 -3.86 5.26 -8.81
C ALA A 130 -4.44 6.68 -8.71
N TRP A 131 -5.77 6.77 -8.59
CA TRP A 131 -6.53 8.01 -8.55
C TRP A 131 -6.94 8.35 -7.11
N ARG A 132 -5.93 8.53 -6.25
CA ARG A 132 -6.12 8.84 -4.83
C ARG A 132 -5.44 10.15 -4.48
N GLU A 133 -6.12 10.95 -3.67
CA GLU A 133 -5.58 12.13 -3.00
C GLU A 133 -5.94 12.07 -1.52
N ALA A 134 -5.02 12.42 -0.63
CA ALA A 134 -5.27 12.43 0.81
C ALA A 134 -4.58 13.63 1.49
N GLU A 135 -5.16 14.10 2.59
CA GLU A 135 -4.66 15.17 3.43
C GLU A 135 -4.80 14.76 4.91
N SER A 136 -3.76 14.99 5.70
CA SER A 136 -3.77 14.77 7.16
C SER A 136 -3.64 16.11 7.87
N HIS A 137 -4.38 16.28 8.95
CA HIS A 137 -4.47 17.52 9.71
C HIS A 137 -3.97 17.32 11.13
N HIS A 138 -3.07 18.19 11.58
CA HIS A 138 -2.61 18.19 12.98
C HIS A 138 -3.71 18.73 13.91
N ASP A 139 -4.36 19.81 13.50
CA ASP A 139 -5.54 20.35 14.17
C ASP A 139 -6.82 19.79 13.51
N PRO A 140 -7.69 19.10 14.26
CA PRO A 140 -8.89 18.48 13.69
C PRO A 140 -9.82 19.49 13.02
N LEU A 141 -10.38 19.12 11.88
CA LEU A 141 -11.42 19.88 11.21
C LEU A 141 -12.75 19.65 11.92
N LEU A 142 -13.38 20.73 12.39
CA LEU A 142 -14.58 20.69 13.24
C LEU A 142 -15.82 21.24 12.51
N THR A 143 -15.64 22.10 11.51
CA THR A 143 -16.76 22.75 10.81
C THR A 143 -16.96 22.19 9.40
N ALA A 144 -18.21 22.25 8.92
CA ALA A 144 -18.55 21.87 7.56
C ALA A 144 -17.79 22.71 6.51
N GLU A 145 -17.51 23.98 6.81
CA GLU A 145 -16.75 24.86 5.92
C GLU A 145 -15.28 24.41 5.80
N GLN A 146 -14.66 24.03 6.91
CA GLN A 146 -13.31 23.47 6.91
C GLN A 146 -13.23 22.18 6.09
N LEU A 147 -14.18 21.26 6.29
CA LEU A 147 -14.28 20.01 5.53
C LEU A 147 -14.47 20.27 4.03
N ARG A 148 -15.38 21.18 3.67
CA ARG A 148 -15.66 21.55 2.28
C ARG A 148 -14.43 22.16 1.61
N ALA A 149 -13.70 23.04 2.30
CA ALA A 149 -12.48 23.64 1.77
C ALA A 149 -11.38 22.59 1.55
N ALA A 150 -11.23 21.64 2.48
CA ALA A 150 -10.25 20.57 2.35
C ALA A 150 -10.59 19.57 1.23
N LEU A 151 -11.85 19.15 1.12
CA LEU A 151 -12.31 18.33 0.01
C LEU A 151 -12.15 19.03 -1.34
N ALA A 152 -12.46 20.33 -1.43
CA ALA A 152 -12.28 21.07 -2.67
C ALA A 152 -10.83 21.04 -3.16
N ARG A 153 -9.85 21.20 -2.24
CA ARG A 153 -8.43 21.09 -2.60
C ARG A 153 -8.08 19.70 -3.13
N LEU A 154 -8.57 18.64 -2.48
CA LEU A 154 -8.34 17.26 -2.91
C LEU A 154 -8.95 17.00 -4.29
N VAL A 155 -10.20 17.41 -4.50
CA VAL A 155 -10.93 17.24 -5.76
C VAL A 155 -10.25 17.98 -6.90
N ILE A 156 -9.81 19.22 -6.68
CA ILE A 156 -9.08 19.99 -7.70
C ILE A 156 -7.81 19.25 -8.12
N ARG A 157 -6.97 18.84 -7.16
CA ARG A 157 -5.75 18.07 -7.47
C ARG A 157 -6.05 16.78 -8.25
N LEU A 158 -7.11 16.07 -7.87
CA LEU A 158 -7.50 14.84 -8.55
C LEU A 158 -7.97 15.14 -9.99
N CYS A 159 -8.82 16.15 -10.19
CA CYS A 159 -9.31 16.57 -11.50
C CYS A 159 -8.17 17.03 -12.41
N ASP A 160 -7.20 17.78 -11.91
CA ASP A 160 -6.03 18.21 -12.70
C ASP A 160 -5.24 16.99 -13.22
N ARG A 161 -5.05 15.97 -12.37
CA ARG A 161 -4.38 14.72 -12.75
C ARG A 161 -5.20 13.91 -13.76
N LEU A 162 -6.53 13.90 -13.63
CA LEU A 162 -7.43 13.22 -14.55
C LEU A 162 -7.46 13.91 -15.92
N GLU A 163 -7.41 15.24 -15.94
CA GLU A 163 -7.33 16.02 -17.16
C GLU A 163 -6.05 15.72 -17.94
N ALA A 164 -4.90 15.71 -17.27
CA ALA A 164 -3.62 15.36 -17.86
C ALA A 164 -3.56 13.93 -18.43
N ALA A 165 -4.44 13.04 -17.97
CA ALA A 165 -4.54 11.65 -18.42
C ALA A 165 -5.77 11.37 -19.29
N GLU A 166 -6.52 12.40 -19.69
CA GLU A 166 -7.73 12.28 -20.52
C GLU A 166 -8.79 11.30 -19.97
N CYS A 167 -8.88 11.23 -18.64
CA CYS A 167 -9.81 10.35 -17.93
C CYS A 167 -10.88 11.16 -17.19
N GLY A 168 -11.99 10.49 -16.85
CA GLY A 168 -13.04 11.03 -15.98
C GLY A 168 -13.44 10.01 -14.91
N LEU A 169 -13.92 10.50 -13.77
CA LEU A 169 -14.41 9.68 -12.66
C LEU A 169 -15.73 9.01 -13.03
N THR A 170 -15.80 7.70 -12.79
CA THR A 170 -17.05 6.93 -12.81
C THR A 170 -17.57 6.67 -11.41
N VAL A 171 -16.65 6.56 -10.43
CA VAL A 171 -16.96 6.45 -9.01
C VAL A 171 -15.98 7.32 -8.23
N LEU A 172 -16.48 8.08 -7.25
CA LEU A 172 -15.67 8.79 -6.27
C LEU A 172 -16.02 8.30 -4.86
N ARG A 173 -15.04 7.76 -4.15
CA ARG A 173 -15.14 7.38 -2.74
C ARG A 173 -14.47 8.44 -1.91
N VAL A 174 -15.15 8.88 -0.85
CA VAL A 174 -14.62 9.85 0.10
C VAL A 174 -14.61 9.22 1.48
N ARG A 175 -13.48 9.32 2.17
CA ARG A 175 -13.28 8.79 3.53
C ARG A 175 -12.79 9.91 4.44
N PHE A 176 -13.41 10.00 5.61
CA PHE A 176 -13.06 10.91 6.69
C PHE A 176 -12.59 10.08 7.87
N ARG A 177 -11.40 10.37 8.36
CA ARG A 177 -10.77 9.70 9.49
C ARG A 177 -10.91 10.61 10.71
N ARG A 178 -11.74 10.19 11.66
CA ARG A 178 -12.02 10.93 12.89
C ARG A 178 -10.92 10.71 13.92
N VAL A 179 -10.84 11.63 14.88
CA VAL A 179 -9.91 11.55 16.02
C VAL A 179 -10.12 10.29 16.87
N ASP A 180 -11.35 9.75 16.92
CA ASP A 180 -11.68 8.50 17.63
C ASP A 180 -11.36 7.22 16.84
N ALA A 181 -10.47 7.33 15.83
CA ALA A 181 -10.07 6.27 14.91
C ALA A 181 -11.20 5.68 14.03
N ARG A 182 -12.43 6.24 14.09
CA ARG A 182 -13.49 5.83 13.16
C ARG A 182 -13.24 6.39 11.76
N VAL A 183 -13.50 5.55 10.76
CA VAL A 183 -13.53 5.98 9.36
C VAL A 183 -14.98 6.00 8.90
N ILE A 184 -15.45 7.17 8.52
CA ILE A 184 -16.75 7.37 7.87
C ILE A 184 -16.52 7.71 6.40
N GLY A 185 -17.45 7.38 5.52
CA GLY A 185 -17.24 7.64 4.11
C GLY A 185 -18.50 7.49 3.29
N GLU A 186 -18.45 8.11 2.11
CA GLU A 186 -19.54 8.15 1.14
C GLU A 186 -19.00 7.79 -0.23
N THR A 187 -19.90 7.30 -1.10
CA THR A 187 -19.55 6.94 -2.48
C THR A 187 -20.52 7.61 -3.44
N ILE A 188 -19.97 8.26 -4.46
CA ILE A 188 -20.71 8.89 -5.55
C ILE A 188 -20.45 8.09 -6.82
N GLY A 189 -21.51 7.59 -7.45
CA GLY A 189 -21.46 7.08 -8.82
C GLY A 189 -21.82 8.19 -9.80
N PHE A 190 -21.10 8.28 -10.90
CA PHE A 190 -21.40 9.20 -12.00
C PHE A 190 -22.03 8.45 -13.17
N ALA A 191 -23.08 9.02 -13.77
CA ALA A 191 -23.75 8.42 -14.92
C ALA A 191 -22.88 8.45 -16.20
N ALA A 192 -21.94 9.40 -16.27
CA ALA A 192 -20.93 9.52 -17.32
C ALA A 192 -19.60 9.95 -16.68
N PRO A 193 -18.44 9.65 -17.32
CA PRO A 193 -17.14 10.04 -16.78
C PRO A 193 -17.07 11.55 -16.52
N ALA A 194 -16.86 11.94 -15.26
CA ALA A 194 -16.90 13.34 -14.83
C ALA A 194 -15.52 13.80 -14.35
N ARG A 195 -15.09 15.00 -14.78
CA ARG A 195 -13.86 15.64 -14.29
C ARG A 195 -14.03 17.12 -13.93
N ASP A 196 -15.27 17.61 -13.84
CA ASP A 196 -15.57 19.00 -13.48
C ASP A 196 -15.55 19.20 -11.96
N ALA A 197 -14.45 19.77 -11.45
CA ALA A 197 -14.26 19.99 -10.02
C ALA A 197 -15.38 20.81 -9.35
N PRO A 198 -15.85 21.95 -9.90
CA PRO A 198 -17.04 22.66 -9.41
C PRO A 198 -18.28 21.79 -9.26
N HIS A 199 -18.63 20.97 -10.26
CA HIS A 199 -19.77 20.06 -10.18
C HIS A 199 -19.58 19.00 -9.09
N ILE A 200 -18.42 18.35 -9.03
CA ILE A 200 -18.12 17.34 -8.02
C ILE A 200 -18.19 17.93 -6.60
N CYS A 201 -17.65 19.14 -6.40
CA CYS A 201 -17.70 19.84 -5.11
C CYS A 201 -19.14 20.14 -4.67
N ARG A 202 -20.06 20.46 -5.60
CA ARG A 202 -21.48 20.66 -5.27
C ARG A 202 -22.13 19.38 -4.76
N LEU A 203 -21.90 18.25 -5.44
CA LEU A 203 -22.42 16.95 -5.00
C LEU A 203 -21.87 16.56 -3.62
N LEU A 204 -20.58 16.79 -3.38
CA LEU A 204 -19.96 16.54 -2.08
C LEU A 204 -20.50 17.44 -0.96
N ALA A 205 -20.83 18.69 -1.26
CA ALA A 205 -21.43 19.58 -0.28
C ALA A 205 -22.80 19.07 0.21
N GLU A 206 -23.61 18.49 -0.69
CA GLU A 206 -24.88 17.86 -0.32
C GLU A 206 -24.69 16.62 0.56
N LEU A 207 -23.65 15.82 0.28
CA LEU A 207 -23.31 14.64 1.08
C LEU A 207 -22.75 15.01 2.45
N LEU A 208 -21.92 16.05 2.54
CA LEU A 208 -21.36 16.55 3.79
C LEU A 208 -22.43 16.95 4.81
N ASN A 209 -23.60 17.38 4.39
CA ASN A 209 -24.72 17.67 5.29
C ASN A 209 -25.20 16.42 6.07
N ARG A 210 -24.84 15.21 5.62
CA ARG A 210 -25.16 13.93 6.25
C ARG A 210 -24.02 13.38 7.10
N VAL A 211 -22.84 13.98 7.01
CA VAL A 211 -21.62 13.52 7.68
C VAL A 211 -21.50 14.23 9.03
N ASP A 212 -21.55 13.45 10.11
CA ASP A 212 -21.28 13.97 11.46
C ASP A 212 -19.78 13.88 11.77
N PRO A 213 -19.06 15.03 11.87
CA PRO A 213 -17.64 15.04 12.20
C PRO A 213 -17.35 14.57 13.63
N GLY A 214 -18.35 14.52 14.53
CA GLY A 214 -18.17 14.14 15.93
C GLY A 214 -17.12 14.98 16.64
N PHE A 215 -16.03 14.34 17.10
CA PHE A 215 -14.90 15.01 17.78
C PHE A 215 -13.92 15.71 16.83
N GLY A 216 -14.20 15.70 15.53
CA GLY A 216 -13.36 16.29 14.50
C GLY A 216 -12.72 15.25 13.59
N VAL A 217 -12.34 15.71 12.41
CA VAL A 217 -11.71 14.92 11.35
C VAL A 217 -10.23 15.30 11.26
N GLU A 218 -9.35 14.31 11.43
CA GLU A 218 -7.89 14.48 11.36
C GLU A 218 -7.30 14.00 10.02
N GLY A 219 -8.13 13.41 9.16
CA GLY A 219 -7.71 12.98 7.83
C GLY A 219 -8.84 12.89 6.84
N LEU A 220 -8.54 13.27 5.60
CA LEU A 220 -9.44 13.21 4.47
C LEU A 220 -8.76 12.44 3.34
N GLU A 221 -9.53 11.59 2.68
CA GLU A 221 -9.07 10.82 1.53
C GLU A 221 -10.17 10.76 0.48
N ILE A 222 -9.79 10.96 -0.77
CA ILE A 222 -10.64 10.69 -1.93
C ILE A 222 -9.96 9.69 -2.85
N GLU A 223 -10.76 8.80 -3.41
CA GLU A 223 -10.33 7.73 -4.31
C GLU A 223 -11.30 7.60 -5.48
N GLY A 224 -10.77 7.57 -6.70
CA GLY A 224 -11.54 7.50 -7.93
C GLY A 224 -11.39 6.17 -8.67
N GLU A 225 -12.50 5.66 -9.20
CA GLU A 225 -12.48 4.80 -10.38
C GLU A 225 -12.67 5.68 -11.61
N VAL A 226 -11.99 5.33 -12.71
CA VAL A 226 -11.95 6.17 -13.90
C VAL A 226 -12.25 5.38 -15.16
N ALA A 227 -12.75 6.09 -16.17
CA ALA A 227 -12.80 5.63 -17.53
C ALA A 227 -12.21 6.70 -18.45
N SER A 228 -11.67 6.30 -19.60
CA SER A 228 -11.25 7.23 -20.64
C SER A 228 -12.44 8.06 -21.09
N LEU A 229 -12.24 9.36 -21.24
CA LEU A 229 -13.23 10.22 -21.86
C LEU A 229 -13.18 9.96 -23.37
N PRO A 230 -14.31 9.62 -24.02
CA PRO A 230 -14.34 9.66 -25.47
C PRO A 230 -14.00 11.09 -25.91
N ALA A 231 -13.15 11.25 -26.92
CA ALA A 231 -12.85 12.55 -27.51
C ALA A 231 -14.17 13.20 -27.94
N GLY A 232 -14.64 14.20 -27.18
CA GLY A 232 -15.90 14.85 -27.45
C GLY A 232 -15.84 15.58 -28.78
N GLN A 233 -16.67 15.18 -29.75
CA GLN A 233 -17.02 16.05 -30.86
C GLN A 233 -17.68 17.31 -30.29
N PRO A 234 -17.25 18.52 -30.67
CA PRO A 234 -17.92 19.73 -30.25
C PRO A 234 -19.35 19.74 -30.82
N GLU A 235 -20.34 19.83 -29.93
CA GLU A 235 -21.73 20.05 -30.31
C GLU A 235 -21.84 21.37 -31.09
N LEU A 236 -22.06 21.27 -32.41
CA LEU A 236 -22.52 22.36 -33.25
C LEU A 236 -23.97 22.67 -32.89
N GLY A 237 -24.17 23.45 -31.82
CA GLY A 237 -25.45 24.06 -31.49
C GLY A 237 -25.87 25.04 -32.59
N GLY A 238 -26.74 24.58 -33.49
CA GLY A 238 -27.32 25.37 -34.55
C GLY A 238 -28.11 26.56 -33.99
N ALA A 239 -27.63 27.77 -34.27
CA ALA A 239 -28.39 29.00 -34.07
C ALA A 239 -29.52 29.05 -35.11
N VAL A 240 -30.75 28.77 -34.69
CA VAL A 240 -31.95 29.10 -35.47
C VAL A 240 -32.14 30.62 -35.38
N ARG A 241 -31.82 31.34 -36.47
CA ARG A 241 -32.24 32.73 -36.66
C ARG A 241 -33.71 32.74 -37.08
N PRO A 242 -34.61 33.47 -36.40
CA PRO A 242 -35.92 33.76 -36.97
C PRO A 242 -35.73 34.86 -38.03
N ASP A 243 -36.01 34.53 -39.29
CA ASP A 243 -36.11 35.54 -40.36
C ASP A 243 -37.59 35.83 -40.62
N HIS A 244 -37.93 37.12 -40.56
CA HIS A 244 -39.28 37.62 -40.75
C HIS A 244 -39.60 37.84 -42.24
N ALA A 245 -40.88 37.65 -42.57
CA ALA A 245 -41.64 38.20 -43.71
C ALA A 245 -41.48 37.58 -45.10
N ARG A 246 -42.62 37.16 -45.68
CA ARG A 246 -43.28 37.90 -46.77
C ARG A 246 -44.69 37.38 -47.10
N THR A 247 -45.56 38.37 -47.26
CA THR A 247 -46.87 38.44 -47.92
C THR A 247 -47.02 37.57 -49.17
N PHE A 248 -48.14 36.85 -49.29
CA PHE A 248 -49.20 37.02 -50.30
C PHE A 248 -50.50 36.43 -49.75
#